data_AF-A0A7X5EAB1-F1
#
_entry.id   AF-A0A7X5EAB1-F1
#
_cell.length_a   1.000
_cell.length_b   1.000
_cell.length_c   1.000
_cell.angle_alpha   90.00
_cell.angle_beta   90.00
_cell.angle_gamma   90.00
#
_symmetry.space_group_name_H-M   'P 1'
#
loop_
_entity.id
_entity.type
_entity.pdbx_description
1 polymer ?
#
loop_
_entity_poly.entity_id
_entity_poly.type
_entity_poly.pdbx_seq_one_letter_code
_entity_poly.pdbx_strand_id
1 'polypeptide(L)'
;MQEQINEKTVAISIKTARLTAEVLQKAMKKLLDARKHKAPKEYKGKQTLKHLMKQNTGVSSMEITDANIKAFEPVAKKYGIDYSLKKVKGEEPPRYLVFFKGRDVDVMTEAFKEFAAKKLSREKKPSIRKALAAFKEKAKQRNANREKVKNKDRGRDR
;
A
#
# COMPACT_ATOMS: atom_id res chain seq x y z
N MET A 1 -13.90 -5.86 39.16
CA MET A 1 -13.37 -4.50 38.91
C MET A 1 -11.98 -4.43 39.49
N GLN A 2 -10.95 -4.41 38.66
CA GLN A 2 -9.56 -4.18 39.07
C GLN A 2 -9.01 -3.04 38.22
N GLU A 3 -9.13 -1.82 38.73
CA GLU A 3 -8.36 -0.69 38.21
C GLU A 3 -6.92 -0.88 38.71
N GLN A 4 -6.06 -1.42 37.85
CA GLN A 4 -4.62 -1.24 38.00
C GLN A 4 -4.34 0.26 37.87
N ILE A 5 -4.15 0.92 39.01
CA ILE A 5 -3.55 2.24 39.09
C ILE A 5 -2.08 2.07 38.67
N ASN A 6 -1.85 2.07 37.36
CA ASN A 6 -0.51 2.12 36.77
C ASN A 6 0.17 3.39 37.30
N GLU A 7 1.33 3.22 37.94
CA GLU A 7 2.06 4.26 38.66
C GLU A 7 2.25 5.54 37.82
N LYS A 8 1.69 6.65 38.31
CA LYS A 8 1.62 7.95 37.61
C LYS A 8 2.84 8.84 37.89
N THR A 9 4.03 8.26 38.03
CA THR A 9 5.23 9.04 38.33
C THR A 9 5.73 9.73 37.07
N VAL A 10 5.83 11.07 37.10
CA VAL A 10 6.36 11.87 35.98
C VAL A 10 7.67 12.52 36.41
N ALA A 11 8.78 12.10 35.82
CA ALA A 11 10.06 12.78 35.99
C ALA A 11 10.11 14.04 35.10
N ILE A 12 10.38 15.20 35.71
CA ILE A 12 10.53 16.48 34.99
C ILE A 12 11.94 17.00 35.26
N SER A 13 12.74 17.13 34.20
CA SER A 13 14.06 17.77 34.28
C SER A 13 13.95 19.23 33.89
N ILE A 14 14.44 20.13 34.75
CA ILE A 14 14.37 21.58 34.56
C ILE A 14 15.77 22.17 34.72
N LYS A 15 16.32 22.77 33.66
CA LYS A 15 17.59 23.50 33.72
C LYS A 15 17.32 24.95 34.13
N THR A 16 17.67 25.32 35.37
CA THR A 16 17.59 26.71 35.86
C THR A 16 18.73 27.02 36.81
N ALA A 17 19.08 28.31 36.95
CA ALA A 17 20.10 28.76 37.90
C ALA A 17 19.60 28.73 39.36
N ARG A 18 18.29 28.95 39.58
CA ARG A 18 17.65 28.86 40.89
C ARG A 18 16.24 28.29 40.73
N LEU A 19 15.92 27.28 41.54
CA LEU A 19 14.60 26.69 41.59
C LEU A 19 13.67 27.59 42.42
N THR A 20 12.78 28.32 41.77
CA THR A 20 11.74 29.14 42.42
C THR A 20 10.35 28.60 42.15
N ALA A 21 9.37 28.99 42.96
CA ALA A 21 7.97 28.57 42.81
C ALA A 21 7.40 28.95 41.43
N GLU A 22 7.78 30.11 40.89
CA GLU A 22 7.37 30.55 39.55
C GLU A 22 7.92 29.67 38.43
N VAL A 23 9.18 29.22 38.55
CA VAL A 23 9.82 28.31 37.59
C VAL A 23 9.10 26.96 37.61
N LEU A 24 8.79 26.45 38.80
CA LEU A 24 8.04 25.20 38.95
C LEU A 24 6.64 25.31 38.34
N GLN A 25 5.91 26.41 38.62
CA GLN A 25 4.58 26.65 38.07
C GLN A 25 4.60 26.71 36.53
N LYS A 26 5.59 27.41 35.94
CA LYS A 26 5.77 27.48 34.48
C LYS A 26 6.09 26.11 33.88
N ALA A 27 6.92 25.30 34.55
CA ALA A 27 7.26 23.96 34.10
C ALA A 27 6.03 23.02 34.12
N MET A 28 5.22 23.09 35.18
CA MET A 28 3.97 22.32 35.28
C MET A 28 2.95 22.73 34.21
N LYS A 29 2.79 24.04 33.94
CA LYS A 29 1.94 24.53 32.85
C LYS A 29 2.41 24.01 31.48
N LYS A 30 3.71 24.10 31.19
CA LYS A 30 4.29 23.54 29.94
C LYS A 30 4.07 22.03 29.81
N LEU A 31 4.19 21.27 30.90
CA LEU A 31 3.91 19.83 30.88
C LEU A 31 2.44 19.55 30.54
N LEU A 32 1.51 20.30 31.12
CA LEU A 32 0.08 20.16 30.85
C LEU A 32 -0.26 20.57 29.41
N ASP A 33 0.33 21.65 28.91
CA ASP A 33 0.14 22.10 27.53
C ASP A 33 0.71 21.10 26.54
N ALA A 34 1.90 20.53 26.79
CA ALA A 34 2.46 19.46 25.97
C ALA A 34 1.60 18.18 25.97
N ARG A 35 0.89 17.90 27.08
CA ARG A 35 -0.09 16.80 27.14
C ARG A 35 -1.38 17.12 26.38
N LYS A 36 -1.88 18.36 26.46
CA LYS A 36 -3.11 18.80 25.80
C LYS A 36 -2.92 19.00 24.29
N HIS A 37 -1.78 19.55 23.89
CA HIS A 37 -1.42 19.85 22.51
C HIS A 37 -0.48 18.79 21.93
N LYS A 38 -0.69 17.50 22.23
CA LYS A 38 -0.11 16.45 21.38
C LYS A 38 -0.57 16.74 19.96
N ALA A 39 0.38 17.06 19.09
CA ALA A 39 0.09 17.37 17.69
C ALA A 39 -0.88 16.30 17.17
N PRO A 40 -2.01 16.69 16.54
CA PRO A 40 -2.97 15.72 16.05
C PRO A 40 -2.21 14.74 15.16
N LYS A 41 -2.27 13.46 15.50
CA LYS A 41 -1.57 12.42 14.77
C LYS A 41 -2.04 12.50 13.31
N GLU A 42 -1.13 12.90 12.42
CA GLU A 42 -1.43 12.91 10.99
C GLU A 42 -1.44 11.47 10.51
N TYR A 43 -2.64 10.96 10.26
CA TYR A 43 -2.80 9.65 9.66
C TYR A 43 -2.57 9.79 8.15
N LYS A 44 -1.83 8.84 7.57
CA LYS A 44 -1.54 8.73 6.13
C LYS A 44 -1.75 7.30 5.65
N GLY A 45 -2.15 7.11 4.40
CA GLY A 45 -2.46 5.84 3.76
C GLY A 45 -3.80 5.25 4.21
N LYS A 46 -3.77 3.99 4.64
CA LYS A 46 -4.98 3.26 5.07
C LYS A 46 -5.49 3.79 6.41
N GLN A 47 -6.68 4.36 6.40
CA GLN A 47 -7.29 5.00 7.56
C GLN A 47 -8.73 4.52 7.76
N THR A 48 -9.28 4.82 8.94
CA THR A 48 -10.72 4.61 9.15
C THR A 48 -11.51 5.73 8.47
N LEU A 49 -12.72 5.41 7.99
CA LEU A 49 -13.68 6.38 7.44
C LEU A 49 -13.85 7.64 8.30
N LYS A 50 -13.93 7.49 9.63
CA LYS A 50 -14.05 8.62 10.57
C LYS A 50 -12.86 9.58 10.48
N HIS A 51 -11.66 9.03 10.36
CA HIS A 51 -10.43 9.83 10.27
C HIS A 51 -10.33 10.52 8.91
N LEU A 52 -10.78 9.87 7.84
CA LEU A 52 -10.85 10.44 6.50
C LEU A 52 -11.83 11.62 6.44
N MET A 53 -13.02 11.47 7.05
CA MET A 53 -14.04 12.53 7.12
C MET A 53 -13.62 13.71 7.99
N LYS A 54 -12.89 13.48 9.08
CA LYS A 54 -12.40 14.54 9.99
C LYS A 54 -11.48 15.55 9.30
N GLN A 55 -10.92 15.20 8.14
CA GLN A 55 -10.02 16.07 7.39
C GLN A 55 -10.75 17.11 6.51
N ASN A 56 -12.08 17.27 6.68
CA ASN A 56 -12.94 18.29 6.05
C ASN A 56 -12.84 18.36 4.51
N THR A 57 -12.42 17.26 3.90
CA THR A 57 -12.51 17.02 2.47
C THR A 57 -13.68 16.08 2.26
N GLY A 58 -14.70 16.50 1.52
CA GLY A 58 -15.81 15.59 1.14
C GLY A 58 -15.26 14.23 0.72
N VAL A 59 -15.94 13.15 1.08
CA VAL A 59 -15.44 11.78 0.84
C VAL A 59 -16.08 11.25 -0.44
N SER A 60 -15.27 10.77 -1.37
CA SER A 60 -15.72 10.09 -2.58
C SER A 60 -15.57 8.57 -2.42
N SER A 61 -16.46 7.81 -3.04
CA SER A 61 -16.46 6.35 -2.97
C SER A 61 -16.33 5.73 -4.36
N MET A 62 -15.54 4.67 -4.47
CA MET A 62 -15.43 3.87 -5.70
C MET A 62 -15.48 2.38 -5.39
N GLU A 63 -16.12 1.63 -6.29
CA GLU A 63 -16.26 0.18 -6.17
C GLU A 63 -15.01 -0.56 -6.66
N ILE A 64 -14.57 -1.55 -5.87
CA ILE A 64 -13.50 -2.49 -6.17
C ILE A 64 -13.98 -3.92 -5.88
N THR A 65 -13.55 -4.86 -6.72
CA THR A 65 -13.80 -6.30 -6.56
C THR A 65 -12.74 -6.99 -5.69
N ASP A 66 -13.09 -8.11 -5.06
CA ASP A 66 -12.22 -8.88 -4.16
C ASP A 66 -10.90 -9.31 -4.82
N ALA A 67 -10.93 -9.66 -6.10
CA ALA A 67 -9.73 -10.05 -6.86
C ALA A 67 -8.71 -8.90 -7.02
N ASN A 68 -9.17 -7.65 -6.92
CA ASN A 68 -8.38 -6.46 -7.27
C ASN A 68 -7.91 -5.66 -6.05
N ILE A 69 -8.54 -5.86 -4.89
CA ILE A 69 -8.30 -5.08 -3.66
C ILE A 69 -6.85 -5.08 -3.18
N LYS A 70 -6.14 -6.21 -3.25
CA LYS A 70 -4.74 -6.31 -2.81
C LYS A 70 -3.78 -5.59 -3.75
N ALA A 71 -4.09 -5.57 -5.04
CA ALA A 71 -3.23 -4.91 -6.02
C ALA A 71 -3.44 -3.38 -6.01
N PHE A 72 -4.47 -2.88 -5.33
CA PHE A 72 -4.77 -1.47 -5.18
C PHE A 72 -3.86 -0.76 -4.16
N GLU A 73 -3.55 -1.39 -3.03
CA GLU A 73 -2.73 -0.80 -1.96
C GLU A 73 -1.38 -0.20 -2.44
N PRO A 74 -0.57 -0.89 -3.29
CA PRO A 74 0.68 -0.32 -3.77
C PRO A 74 0.49 0.87 -4.72
N VAL A 75 -0.63 0.91 -5.45
CA VAL A 75 -0.95 2.03 -6.34
C VAL A 75 -1.37 3.24 -5.50
N ALA A 76 -2.28 3.05 -4.54
CA ALA A 76 -2.67 4.12 -3.61
C ALA A 76 -1.46 4.72 -2.87
N LYS A 77 -0.50 3.88 -2.45
CA LYS A 77 0.75 4.32 -1.83
C LYS A 77 1.62 5.14 -2.77
N LYS A 78 1.73 4.76 -4.05
CA LYS A 78 2.51 5.48 -5.07
C LYS A 78 2.00 6.91 -5.27
N TYR A 79 0.68 7.06 -5.24
CA TYR A 79 0.00 8.34 -5.43
C TYR A 79 -0.28 9.11 -4.12
N GLY A 80 0.13 8.57 -2.97
CA GLY A 80 -0.06 9.23 -1.67
C GLY A 80 -1.52 9.35 -1.24
N ILE A 81 -2.40 8.48 -1.74
CA ILE A 81 -3.85 8.56 -1.51
C ILE A 81 -4.19 7.98 -0.14
N ASP A 82 -4.90 8.77 0.65
CA ASP A 82 -5.48 8.32 1.91
C ASP A 82 -6.84 7.65 1.65
N TYR A 83 -7.01 6.42 2.13
CA TYR A 83 -8.21 5.64 1.81
C TYR A 83 -8.71 4.76 2.97
N SER A 84 -10.00 4.44 2.93
CA SER A 84 -10.66 3.49 3.81
C SER A 84 -11.38 2.44 2.97
N LEU A 85 -11.24 1.17 3.35
CA LEU A 85 -11.92 0.04 2.71
C LEU A 85 -13.13 -0.39 3.52
N LYS A 86 -14.28 -0.58 2.85
CA LYS A 86 -15.49 -1.12 3.46
C LYS A 86 -16.06 -2.23 2.60
N LYS A 87 -16.33 -3.38 3.20
CA LYS A 87 -17.04 -4.48 2.54
C LYS A 87 -18.55 -4.19 2.56
N VAL A 88 -19.22 -4.31 1.42
CA VAL A 88 -20.68 -4.29 1.33
C VAL A 88 -21.19 -5.67 1.79
N LYS A 89 -22.15 -5.68 2.71
CA LYS A 89 -22.76 -6.92 3.22
C LYS A 89 -24.00 -7.24 2.38
N GLY A 90 -24.18 -8.49 1.98
CA GLY A 90 -25.39 -8.96 1.32
C GLY A 90 -25.27 -9.34 -0.16
N GLU A 91 -24.08 -9.21 -0.77
CA GLU A 91 -23.84 -9.62 -2.16
C GLU A 91 -22.80 -10.73 -2.24
N GLU A 92 -23.11 -11.77 -3.03
CA GLU A 92 -22.16 -12.78 -3.51
C GLU A 92 -21.99 -12.60 -5.03
N PRO A 93 -20.78 -12.30 -5.54
CA PRO A 93 -19.51 -12.13 -4.84
C PRO A 93 -19.38 -10.80 -4.07
N PRO A 94 -18.57 -10.77 -2.99
CA PRO A 94 -18.46 -9.59 -2.12
C PRO A 94 -17.85 -8.39 -2.85
N ARG A 95 -18.57 -7.27 -2.83
CA ARG A 95 -18.09 -5.97 -3.32
C ARG A 95 -17.44 -5.16 -2.20
N TYR A 96 -16.40 -4.41 -2.54
CA TYR A 96 -15.71 -3.50 -1.62
C TYR A 96 -15.81 -2.07 -2.13
N LEU A 97 -16.02 -1.15 -1.21
CA LEU A 97 -16.00 0.28 -1.45
C LEU A 97 -14.71 0.87 -0.88
N VAL A 98 -13.94 1.54 -1.73
CA VAL A 98 -12.83 2.39 -1.31
C VAL A 98 -13.36 3.81 -1.16
N PHE A 99 -13.23 4.35 0.04
CA PHE A 99 -13.48 5.75 0.34
C PHE A 99 -12.16 6.51 0.36
N PHE A 100 -12.09 7.65 -0.31
CA PHE A 100 -10.90 8.50 -0.40
C PHE A 100 -11.32 9.97 -0.32
N LYS A 101 -10.35 10.88 -0.17
CA LYS A 101 -10.63 12.31 -0.09
C LYS A 101 -11.07 12.83 -1.46
N GLY A 102 -12.10 13.66 -1.51
CA GLY A 102 -12.64 14.24 -2.75
C GLY A 102 -11.65 15.14 -3.50
N ARG A 103 -10.61 15.65 -2.84
CA ARG A 103 -9.49 16.35 -3.50
C ARG A 103 -8.65 15.42 -4.37
N ASP A 104 -8.62 14.13 -4.06
CA ASP A 104 -7.76 13.15 -4.71
C ASP A 104 -8.50 12.42 -5.85
N VAL A 105 -9.68 12.91 -6.30
CA VAL A 105 -10.49 12.25 -7.35
C VAL A 105 -9.71 12.09 -8.64
N ASP A 106 -9.06 13.14 -9.13
CA ASP A 106 -8.31 13.08 -10.40
C ASP A 106 -7.12 12.13 -10.29
N VAL A 107 -6.37 12.23 -9.19
CA VAL A 107 -5.25 11.33 -8.87
C VAL A 107 -5.72 9.87 -8.77
N MET A 108 -6.92 9.66 -8.21
CA MET A 108 -7.53 8.35 -8.10
C MET A 108 -7.86 7.78 -9.48
N THR A 109 -8.39 8.58 -10.41
CA THR A 109 -8.67 8.12 -11.77
C THR A 109 -7.41 7.70 -12.52
N GLU A 110 -6.31 8.43 -12.36
CA GLU A 110 -5.02 8.08 -12.95
C GLU A 110 -4.44 6.80 -12.34
N ALA A 111 -4.49 6.68 -11.02
CA ALA A 111 -4.13 5.47 -10.30
C ALA A 111 -4.92 4.25 -10.82
N PHE A 112 -6.21 4.40 -11.09
CA PHE A 112 -7.04 3.34 -11.66
C PHE A 112 -6.66 2.99 -13.10
N LYS A 113 -6.33 3.99 -13.94
CA LYS A 113 -5.82 3.74 -15.30
C LYS A 113 -4.52 2.93 -15.27
N GLU A 114 -3.57 3.29 -14.40
CA GLU A 114 -2.32 2.54 -14.22
C GLU A 114 -2.60 1.13 -13.69
N PHE A 115 -3.51 1.00 -12.73
CA PHE A 115 -3.91 -0.28 -12.17
C PHE A 115 -4.48 -1.21 -13.25
N ALA A 116 -5.40 -0.72 -14.09
CA ALA A 116 -5.99 -1.49 -15.18
C ALA A 116 -4.93 -1.95 -16.19
N ALA A 117 -4.00 -1.09 -16.57
CA ALA A 117 -2.89 -1.44 -17.46
C ALA A 117 -1.98 -2.53 -16.84
N LYS A 118 -1.69 -2.42 -15.54
CA LYS A 118 -0.88 -3.41 -14.81
C LYS A 118 -1.59 -4.75 -14.65
N LYS A 119 -2.92 -4.76 -14.53
CA LYS A 119 -3.75 -5.96 -14.49
C LYS A 119 -3.72 -6.68 -15.84
N LEU A 120 -3.93 -5.95 -16.94
CA LEU A 120 -3.88 -6.49 -18.30
C LEU A 120 -2.51 -7.10 -18.64
N SER A 121 -1.42 -6.42 -18.26
CA SER A 121 -0.07 -6.95 -18.48
C SER A 121 0.26 -8.19 -17.64
N ARG A 122 -0.31 -8.32 -16.42
CA ARG A 122 -0.17 -9.52 -15.59
C ARG A 122 -0.94 -10.71 -16.17
N GLU A 123 -2.17 -10.49 -16.66
CA GLU A 123 -2.96 -11.55 -17.29
C GLU A 123 -2.34 -12.03 -18.60
N LYS A 124 -1.72 -11.12 -19.37
CA LYS A 124 -1.03 -11.46 -20.62
C LYS A 124 0.30 -12.23 -20.43
N LYS A 125 0.88 -12.26 -19.22
CA LYS A 125 2.16 -12.96 -18.98
C LYS A 125 1.92 -14.47 -18.92
N PRO A 126 2.50 -15.27 -19.84
CA PRO A 126 2.39 -16.72 -19.76
C PRO A 126 3.06 -17.22 -18.48
N SER A 127 2.44 -18.20 -17.82
CA SER A 127 2.98 -18.81 -16.61
C SER A 127 4.37 -19.40 -16.86
N ILE A 128 5.25 -19.40 -15.85
CA ILE A 128 6.64 -19.89 -15.97
C ILE A 128 6.68 -21.33 -16.51
N ARG A 129 5.72 -22.18 -16.13
CA ARG A 129 5.59 -23.55 -16.64
C ARG A 129 5.28 -23.60 -18.14
N LYS A 130 4.35 -22.76 -18.62
CA LYS A 130 4.03 -22.64 -20.06
C LYS A 130 5.22 -22.10 -20.83
N ALA A 131 5.93 -21.12 -20.27
CA ALA A 131 7.16 -20.59 -20.87
C ALA A 131 8.26 -21.67 -20.96
N LEU A 132 8.52 -22.42 -19.88
CA LEU A 132 9.50 -23.52 -19.88
C LEU A 132 9.13 -24.63 -20.87
N ALA A 133 7.85 -25.01 -20.96
CA ALA A 133 7.38 -25.97 -21.95
C ALA A 133 7.64 -25.47 -23.38
N ALA A 134 7.28 -24.22 -23.68
CA ALA A 134 7.52 -23.60 -24.98
C ALA A 134 9.03 -23.48 -25.30
N PHE A 135 9.88 -23.17 -24.31
CA PHE A 135 11.33 -23.15 -24.50
C PHE A 135 11.92 -24.55 -24.70
N LYS A 136 11.40 -25.57 -24.00
CA LYS A 136 11.80 -26.97 -24.19
C LYS A 136 11.42 -27.47 -25.58
N GLU A 137 10.23 -27.13 -26.08
CA GLU A 137 9.82 -27.47 -27.44
C GLU A 137 10.65 -26.74 -28.50
N LYS A 138 10.89 -25.44 -28.35
CA LYS A 138 11.79 -24.68 -29.24
C LYS A 138 13.22 -25.23 -29.24
N ALA A 139 13.73 -25.65 -28.07
CA ALA A 139 15.05 -26.28 -27.97
C ALA A 139 15.10 -27.65 -28.67
N LYS A 140 14.06 -28.48 -28.51
CA LYS A 140 13.93 -29.75 -29.24
C LYS A 140 13.90 -29.54 -30.76
N GLN A 141 13.12 -28.58 -31.24
CA GLN A 141 13.06 -28.23 -32.68
C GLN A 141 14.42 -27.74 -33.20
N ARG A 142 15.14 -26.91 -32.44
CA ARG A 142 16.50 -26.47 -32.81
C ARG A 142 17.51 -27.62 -32.87
N ASN A 143 17.45 -28.55 -31.92
CA ASN A 143 18.33 -29.73 -31.92
C ASN A 143 18.03 -30.65 -33.10
N ALA A 144 16.75 -30.92 -33.38
CA ALA A 144 16.35 -31.73 -34.54
C ALA A 144 16.77 -31.11 -35.88
N ASN A 145 16.68 -29.78 -36.01
CA ASN A 145 17.17 -29.08 -37.19
C ASN A 145 18.71 -29.13 -37.32
N ARG A 146 19.45 -29.15 -36.21
CA ARG A 146 20.92 -29.30 -36.21
C ARG A 146 21.38 -30.72 -36.55
N GLU A 147 20.63 -31.74 -36.13
CA GLU A 147 20.87 -33.14 -36.54
C GLU A 147 20.67 -33.32 -38.04
N LYS A 148 19.59 -32.76 -38.61
CA LYS A 148 19.34 -32.82 -40.06
C LYS A 148 20.44 -32.17 -40.90
N VAL A 149 21.13 -31.16 -40.39
CA VAL A 149 22.19 -30.42 -41.12
C VAL A 149 23.58 -31.05 -40.95
N LYS A 150 23.77 -32.04 -40.06
CA LYS A 150 25.08 -32.67 -39.85
C LYS A 150 25.54 -33.60 -40.98
N ASN A 151 24.67 -33.96 -41.92
CA ASN A 151 25.08 -34.53 -43.21
C ASN A 151 25.41 -33.40 -44.20
N LYS A 152 26.58 -32.76 -44.02
CA LYS A 152 27.25 -32.13 -45.15
C LYS A 152 28.21 -33.16 -45.71
N ASP A 153 27.80 -33.68 -46.86
CA ASP A 153 28.57 -34.46 -47.80
C ASP A 153 30.00 -33.91 -47.88
N ARG A 154 30.93 -34.57 -47.18
CA ARG A 154 32.36 -34.34 -47.33
C ARG A 154 32.81 -35.29 -48.44
N GLY A 155 32.36 -34.99 -49.66
CA GLY A 155 32.97 -35.54 -50.86
C GLY A 155 34.44 -35.18 -50.85
N ARG A 156 35.30 -36.19 -50.70
CA ARG A 156 36.70 -36.07 -51.09
C ARG A 156 36.72 -36.15 -52.62
N ASP A 157 36.80 -35.00 -53.26
CA ASP A 157 37.23 -34.97 -54.66
C ASP A 157 38.77 -35.01 -54.69
N ARG A 158 39.23 -36.15 -55.23
CA ARG A 158 40.51 -36.47 -55.90
C ARG A 158 41.82 -36.00 -55.26
#